data_AF-A0A9E7JZM4-F1
#
_entry.id   AF-A0A9E7JZM4-F1
#
_cell.length_a   1.000
_cell.length_b   1.000
_cell.length_c   1.000
_cell.angle_alpha   90.00
_cell.angle_beta   90.00
_cell.angle_gamma   90.00
#
_symmetry.space_group_name_H-M   'P 1'
#
loop_
_entity.id
_entity.type
_entity.pdbx_description
1 polymer ?
#
loop_
_entity_poly.entity_id
_entity_poly.type
_entity_poly.pdbx_seq_one_letter_code
_entity_poly.pdbx_strand_id
1 'polypeptide(L)'
;MRPGGPCRMHRLHRLPLFPPTTVSSPAFQCFRPRTPRSGRGSMDSTTMSPPGVAIRDPESLEKTKTAIRSAGPSKLQARSLIVIADFDGTLTRYWIDGRRGQTSNGLLQQGNAEYDAKRQALYEYYHPLEISPTIPIKEKTKLMEEWWEKTHGLLIEGGLTYDAIKKSVSEATITFRDGVVELFELLEELGVPVLVFSAGLADIIEEVFRQKLHRSFKNIKVSSNRMVFDEKGCLVAFKVGLSLSNGKTIHVLNKNEHALDMAAPIHDKFGYSNGYNPDSVLMKQRTNVLLLGDHVGDLGMSDGLSYENQIAVGFLNNYSEMSFKSYLDAFDVVYLNDASMRGVVELVSQLCAENQ
;
A
#
# COMPACT_ATOMS: atom_id res chain seq x y z
N MET A 1 42.38 -26.36 -44.80
CA MET A 1 42.15 -27.75 -44.31
C MET A 1 41.94 -27.70 -42.79
N ARG A 2 41.46 -28.79 -42.15
CA ARG A 2 41.29 -28.94 -40.68
C ARG A 2 42.62 -29.37 -40.00
N PRO A 3 42.77 -29.49 -38.66
CA PRO A 3 41.88 -29.15 -37.51
C PRO A 3 42.53 -28.14 -36.51
N GLY A 4 41.98 -27.79 -35.33
CA GLY A 4 40.59 -27.94 -34.83
C GLY A 4 40.42 -28.42 -33.36
N GLY A 5 40.46 -27.51 -32.36
CA GLY A 5 39.98 -27.73 -30.97
C GLY A 5 41.01 -27.42 -29.85
N PRO A 6 40.62 -27.35 -28.55
CA PRO A 6 39.28 -27.31 -27.96
C PRO A 6 38.96 -26.01 -27.16
N CYS A 7 37.69 -25.79 -26.79
CA CYS A 7 37.26 -24.63 -26.00
C CYS A 7 37.63 -24.73 -24.51
N ARG A 8 37.95 -23.59 -23.87
CA ARG A 8 37.97 -23.46 -22.40
C ARG A 8 36.55 -23.13 -21.89
N MET A 9 35.94 -24.04 -21.15
CA MET A 9 34.78 -23.70 -20.30
C MET A 9 35.24 -22.84 -19.11
N HIS A 10 34.60 -21.71 -18.88
CA HIS A 10 34.68 -21.04 -17.58
C HIS A 10 33.83 -21.79 -16.55
N ARG A 11 34.32 -21.87 -15.31
CA ARG A 11 33.59 -22.54 -14.21
C ARG A 11 32.37 -21.71 -13.82
N LEU A 12 31.17 -22.23 -14.08
CA LEU A 12 29.98 -21.86 -13.33
C LEU A 12 30.18 -22.26 -11.86
N HIS A 13 30.05 -21.31 -10.94
CA HIS A 13 29.96 -21.62 -9.52
C HIS A 13 28.59 -22.25 -9.25
N ARG A 14 28.57 -23.49 -8.77
CA ARG A 14 27.34 -24.13 -8.31
C ARG A 14 26.86 -23.45 -7.03
N LEU A 15 25.59 -23.08 -6.98
CA LEU A 15 24.88 -22.83 -5.73
C LEU A 15 24.82 -24.14 -4.91
N PRO A 16 24.86 -24.07 -3.56
CA PRO A 16 24.75 -25.26 -2.73
C PRO A 16 23.35 -25.87 -2.79
N LEU A 17 23.29 -27.20 -2.94
CA LEU A 17 22.05 -27.97 -2.81
C LEU A 17 21.76 -28.17 -1.32
N PHE A 18 20.60 -27.71 -0.86
CA PHE A 18 20.11 -28.00 0.50
C PHE A 18 19.51 -29.43 0.57
N PRO A 19 19.66 -30.15 1.70
CA PRO A 19 19.12 -31.50 1.86
C PRO A 19 17.59 -31.49 2.08
N PRO A 20 16.87 -32.53 1.63
CA PRO A 20 15.42 -32.62 1.81
C PRO A 20 15.05 -32.98 3.25
N THR A 21 14.32 -32.11 3.95
CA THR A 21 13.74 -32.36 5.27
C THR A 21 12.30 -32.87 5.15
N THR A 22 12.12 -34.18 5.25
CA THR A 22 10.79 -34.80 5.31
C THR A 22 10.14 -34.54 6.67
N VAL A 23 9.07 -33.74 6.71
CA VAL A 23 8.24 -33.52 7.92
C VAL A 23 6.81 -33.98 7.63
N SER A 24 6.34 -34.99 8.36
CA SER A 24 5.04 -35.61 8.18
C SER A 24 3.89 -34.74 8.68
N SER A 25 2.86 -34.52 7.85
CA SER A 25 1.66 -33.77 8.24
C SER A 25 0.72 -34.59 9.13
N PRO A 26 0.31 -34.10 10.32
CA PRO A 26 -0.83 -34.66 11.05
C PRO A 26 -2.16 -34.17 10.45
N ALA A 27 -3.14 -35.05 10.32
CA ALA A 27 -4.44 -34.71 9.72
C ALA A 27 -5.33 -33.93 10.70
N PHE A 28 -5.77 -32.73 10.31
CA PHE A 28 -6.75 -31.95 11.07
C PHE A 28 -8.16 -32.52 10.91
N GLN A 29 -8.74 -33.04 12.00
CA GLN A 29 -10.14 -33.43 12.05
C GLN A 29 -11.05 -32.23 12.28
N CYS A 30 -12.15 -32.13 11.53
CA CYS A 30 -13.10 -31.03 11.62
C CYS A 30 -13.93 -31.07 12.91
N PHE A 31 -13.63 -30.19 13.88
CA PHE A 31 -14.52 -29.93 15.01
C PHE A 31 -15.56 -28.86 14.65
N ARG A 32 -16.85 -29.19 14.84
CA ARG A 32 -17.95 -28.23 14.71
C ARG A 32 -18.05 -27.34 15.97
N PRO A 33 -18.21 -26.01 15.85
CA PRO A 33 -18.42 -25.15 17.01
C PRO A 33 -19.76 -25.42 17.69
N ARG A 34 -19.79 -25.31 19.03
CA ARG A 34 -21.03 -25.28 19.83
C ARG A 34 -21.39 -23.83 20.17
N THR A 35 -22.69 -23.55 20.24
CA THR A 35 -23.23 -22.23 20.59
C THR A 35 -22.91 -21.82 22.03
N PRO A 36 -22.70 -20.52 22.32
CA PRO A 36 -22.25 -20.03 23.63
C PRO A 36 -23.36 -20.07 24.70
N ARG A 37 -22.95 -20.10 25.97
CA ARG A 37 -23.80 -19.78 27.13
C ARG A 37 -23.48 -18.38 27.64
N SER A 38 -24.51 -17.63 27.99
CA SER A 38 -24.41 -16.26 28.52
C SER A 38 -23.90 -16.24 29.96
N GLY A 39 -22.76 -15.59 30.21
CA GLY A 39 -22.35 -15.11 31.53
C GLY A 39 -22.47 -13.59 31.58
N ARG A 40 -23.11 -13.03 32.62
CA ARG A 40 -23.14 -11.59 32.84
C ARG A 40 -21.88 -11.18 33.62
N GLY A 41 -20.99 -10.42 32.99
CA GLY A 41 -19.94 -9.64 33.64
C GLY A 41 -20.21 -8.16 33.42
N SER A 42 -19.98 -7.31 34.43
CA SER A 42 -20.02 -5.86 34.25
C SER A 42 -18.75 -5.42 33.51
N MET A 43 -18.89 -4.53 32.53
CA MET A 43 -17.78 -3.82 31.90
C MET A 43 -17.99 -2.32 32.09
N ASP A 44 -16.88 -1.62 32.28
CA ASP A 44 -16.87 -0.18 32.56
C ASP A 44 -17.32 0.68 31.37
N SER A 45 -17.58 1.94 31.66
CA SER A 45 -18.05 2.96 30.71
C SER A 45 -16.96 3.43 29.73
N THR A 46 -16.45 2.51 28.90
CA THR A 46 -15.78 2.90 27.65
C THR A 46 -16.81 3.47 26.68
N THR A 47 -16.54 4.64 26.10
CA THR A 47 -17.40 5.23 25.05
C THR A 47 -17.52 4.28 23.86
N MET A 48 -18.72 3.71 23.68
CA MET A 48 -18.99 2.64 22.71
C MET A 48 -18.81 3.15 21.28
N SER A 49 -17.68 2.78 20.66
CA SER A 49 -17.42 2.97 19.24
C SER A 49 -18.37 2.10 18.39
N PRO A 50 -18.65 2.47 17.13
CA PRO A 50 -19.45 1.63 16.24
C PRO A 50 -18.87 0.21 16.10
N PRO A 51 -19.70 -0.83 15.90
CA PRO A 51 -19.23 -2.20 15.76
C PRO A 51 -18.16 -2.34 14.65
N GLY A 52 -16.97 -2.80 15.02
CA GLY A 52 -15.84 -2.89 14.09
C GLY A 52 -14.92 -1.67 14.03
N VAL A 53 -15.09 -0.69 14.94
CA VAL A 53 -14.17 0.45 15.11
C VAL A 53 -13.59 0.44 16.53
N ALA A 54 -12.30 0.71 16.67
CA ALA A 54 -11.65 1.04 17.93
C ALA A 54 -10.94 2.39 17.81
N ILE A 55 -10.85 3.13 18.91
CA ILE A 55 -10.21 4.45 18.99
C ILE A 55 -9.20 4.41 20.14
N ARG A 56 -7.96 4.84 19.89
CA ARG A 56 -6.86 4.81 20.88
C ARG A 56 -7.13 5.74 22.05
N ASP A 57 -7.47 6.99 21.73
CA ASP A 57 -7.77 8.05 22.68
C ASP A 57 -8.87 8.96 22.08
N PRO A 58 -10.14 8.81 22.51
CA PRO A 58 -11.24 9.62 22.00
C PRO A 58 -11.12 11.12 22.32
N GLU A 59 -10.51 11.50 23.44
CA GLU A 59 -10.36 12.90 23.84
C GLU A 59 -9.29 13.60 23.01
N SER A 60 -8.15 12.94 22.80
CA SER A 60 -7.10 13.39 21.88
C SER A 60 -7.60 13.46 20.44
N LEU A 61 -8.37 12.46 19.98
CA LEU A 61 -8.95 12.47 18.63
C LEU A 61 -9.91 13.66 18.43
N GLU A 62 -10.85 13.91 19.35
CA GLU A 62 -11.76 15.07 19.23
C GLU A 62 -11.03 16.41 19.38
N LYS A 63 -9.97 16.48 20.19
CA LYS A 63 -9.09 17.66 20.26
C LYS A 63 -8.41 17.91 18.91
N THR A 64 -7.85 16.89 18.27
CA THR A 64 -7.18 17.00 16.97
C THR A 64 -8.17 17.33 15.85
N LYS A 65 -9.35 16.70 15.81
CA LYS A 65 -10.45 17.11 14.92
C LYS A 65 -10.81 18.59 15.12
N THR A 66 -10.85 19.07 16.36
CA THR A 66 -11.18 20.46 16.69
C THR A 66 -10.06 21.43 16.31
N ALA A 67 -8.79 21.04 16.40
CA ALA A 67 -7.66 21.83 15.91
C ALA A 67 -7.72 21.99 14.38
N ILE A 68 -7.95 20.89 13.64
CA ILE A 68 -8.15 20.92 12.19
C ILE A 68 -9.36 21.80 11.83
N ARG A 69 -10.50 21.63 12.52
CA ARG A 69 -11.71 22.48 12.41
C ARG A 69 -11.51 23.95 12.81
N SER A 70 -10.41 24.29 13.47
CA SER A 70 -10.08 25.67 13.87
C SER A 70 -9.06 26.35 12.94
N ALA A 71 -8.43 25.62 12.03
CA ALA A 71 -7.35 26.11 11.16
C ALA A 71 -7.79 27.12 10.06
N GLY A 72 -9.08 27.45 9.97
CA GLY A 72 -9.63 28.49 9.09
C GLY A 72 -11.09 28.25 8.72
N PRO A 73 -11.71 29.12 7.89
CA PRO A 73 -13.01 28.86 7.27
C PRO A 73 -12.98 27.59 6.41
N SER A 74 -14.09 26.86 6.26
CA SER A 74 -14.22 25.58 5.54
C SER A 74 -13.40 25.46 4.25
N LYS A 75 -13.56 26.42 3.32
CA LYS A 75 -12.86 26.45 2.01
C LYS A 75 -11.39 26.87 2.07
N LEU A 76 -10.88 27.27 3.23
CA LEU A 76 -9.45 27.47 3.55
C LEU A 76 -8.89 26.33 4.41
N GLN A 77 -9.75 25.63 5.13
CA GLN A 77 -9.45 24.48 5.98
C GLN A 77 -9.25 23.19 5.17
N ALA A 78 -10.13 22.92 4.21
CA ALA A 78 -9.87 21.93 3.16
C ALA A 78 -8.59 22.26 2.34
N ARG A 79 -8.17 23.54 2.31
CA ARG A 79 -6.87 23.96 1.74
C ARG A 79 -5.67 23.77 2.66
N SER A 80 -5.86 23.38 3.92
CA SER A 80 -4.78 23.00 4.86
C SER A 80 -4.64 21.47 5.04
N LEU A 81 -5.68 20.71 4.71
CA LEU A 81 -5.69 19.24 4.76
C LEU A 81 -4.99 18.60 3.54
N ILE A 82 -4.30 17.48 3.77
CA ILE A 82 -3.92 16.47 2.77
C ILE A 82 -4.35 15.08 3.26
N VAL A 83 -4.81 14.22 2.35
CA VAL A 83 -4.99 12.79 2.61
C VAL A 83 -3.82 12.02 2.03
N ILE A 84 -3.20 11.14 2.81
CA ILE A 84 -2.15 10.22 2.35
C ILE A 84 -2.62 8.80 2.63
N ALA A 85 -2.64 7.95 1.61
CA ALA A 85 -3.19 6.61 1.70
C ALA A 85 -2.25 5.58 1.07
N ASP A 86 -2.11 4.41 1.70
CA ASP A 86 -1.66 3.23 0.96
C ASP A 86 -2.76 2.73 -0.01
N PHE A 87 -2.39 1.83 -0.92
CA PHE A 87 -3.29 1.23 -1.90
C PHE A 87 -3.73 -0.22 -1.60
N ASP A 88 -2.82 -1.10 -1.15
CA ASP A 88 -2.89 -2.56 -1.28
C ASP A 88 -3.37 -3.25 0.01
N GLY A 89 -4.68 -3.22 0.25
CA GLY A 89 -5.28 -3.54 1.56
C GLY A 89 -5.73 -2.29 2.32
N THR A 90 -5.40 -1.09 1.84
CA THR A 90 -5.92 0.18 2.38
C THR A 90 -7.06 0.72 1.53
N LEU A 91 -6.81 1.13 0.28
CA LEU A 91 -7.86 1.56 -0.66
C LEU A 91 -8.58 0.36 -1.30
N THR A 92 -7.88 -0.75 -1.50
CA THR A 92 -8.43 -2.01 -2.02
C THR A 92 -8.90 -2.93 -0.89
N ARG A 93 -9.91 -3.76 -1.16
CA ARG A 93 -10.39 -4.76 -0.21
C ARG A 93 -9.35 -5.84 0.05
N TYR A 94 -9.22 -6.24 1.32
CA TYR A 94 -8.38 -7.37 1.69
C TYR A 94 -9.08 -8.71 1.39
N TRP A 95 -10.40 -8.79 1.55
CA TRP A 95 -11.23 -9.96 1.26
C TRP A 95 -12.29 -9.67 0.18
N ILE A 96 -12.34 -10.54 -0.83
CA ILE A 96 -13.29 -10.50 -1.95
C ILE A 96 -13.89 -11.89 -2.08
N ASP A 97 -15.21 -12.02 -1.88
CA ASP A 97 -15.97 -13.27 -1.95
C ASP A 97 -15.35 -14.46 -1.16
N GLY A 98 -14.83 -14.16 0.04
CA GLY A 98 -14.18 -15.12 0.93
C GLY A 98 -12.76 -15.51 0.52
N ARG A 99 -12.17 -14.85 -0.49
CA ARG A 99 -10.79 -15.03 -0.95
C ARG A 99 -9.95 -13.79 -0.66
N ARG A 100 -8.63 -13.96 -0.53
CA ARG A 100 -7.70 -12.83 -0.41
C ARG A 100 -7.69 -12.03 -1.71
N GLY A 101 -8.00 -10.74 -1.64
CA GLY A 101 -7.85 -9.81 -2.77
C GLY A 101 -6.39 -9.69 -3.20
N GLN A 102 -6.13 -9.61 -4.50
CA GLN A 102 -4.78 -9.49 -5.03
C GLN A 102 -4.24 -8.07 -4.86
N THR A 103 -2.98 -7.94 -4.45
CA THR A 103 -2.26 -6.66 -4.41
C THR A 103 -1.73 -6.26 -5.80
N SER A 104 -1.29 -5.03 -5.99
CA SER A 104 -0.67 -4.55 -7.24
C SER A 104 0.56 -5.39 -7.62
N ASN A 105 1.44 -5.71 -6.66
CA ASN A 105 2.56 -6.66 -6.84
C ASN A 105 2.08 -8.11 -7.06
N GLY A 106 0.95 -8.49 -6.48
CA GLY A 106 0.40 -9.85 -6.55
C GLY A 106 -0.33 -10.17 -7.86
N LEU A 107 -1.00 -9.19 -8.48
CA LEU A 107 -1.94 -9.45 -9.57
C LEU A 107 -1.33 -9.75 -10.93
N LEU A 108 -0.05 -9.41 -11.15
CA LEU A 108 0.61 -9.64 -12.43
C LEU A 108 0.65 -11.13 -12.80
N GLN A 109 0.34 -11.40 -14.07
CA GLN A 109 0.50 -12.70 -14.70
C GLN A 109 1.22 -12.52 -16.04
N GLN A 110 2.44 -13.07 -16.16
CA GLN A 110 3.19 -13.06 -17.42
C GLN A 110 2.98 -14.31 -18.27
N GLY A 111 2.34 -15.36 -17.72
CA GLY A 111 2.07 -16.61 -18.43
C GLY A 111 3.32 -17.42 -18.75
N ASN A 112 4.39 -17.23 -17.97
CA ASN A 112 5.70 -17.84 -18.18
C ASN A 112 6.09 -18.63 -16.92
N ALA A 113 5.98 -19.96 -17.01
CA ALA A 113 6.21 -20.86 -15.88
C ALA A 113 7.62 -20.76 -15.26
N GLU A 114 8.64 -20.31 -16.02
CA GLU A 114 9.98 -20.09 -15.46
C GLU A 114 10.03 -18.80 -14.61
N TYR A 115 9.39 -17.72 -15.10
CA TYR A 115 9.20 -16.49 -14.33
C TYR A 115 8.36 -16.74 -13.08
N ASP A 116 7.23 -17.45 -13.22
CA ASP A 116 6.32 -17.73 -12.10
C ASP A 116 7.01 -18.59 -11.01
N ALA A 117 7.83 -19.57 -11.42
CA ALA A 117 8.65 -20.35 -10.49
C ALA A 117 9.74 -19.51 -9.79
N LYS A 118 10.44 -18.63 -10.51
CA LYS A 118 11.43 -17.70 -9.92
C LYS A 118 10.76 -16.74 -8.92
N ARG A 119 9.58 -16.21 -9.26
CA ARG A 119 8.78 -15.31 -8.42
C ARG A 119 8.32 -15.99 -7.14
N GLN A 120 7.82 -17.22 -7.25
CA GLN A 120 7.43 -18.03 -6.10
C GLN A 120 8.63 -18.31 -5.18
N ALA A 121 9.80 -18.68 -5.73
CA ALA A 121 11.01 -18.91 -4.95
C ALA A 121 11.53 -17.65 -4.23
N LEU A 122 11.39 -16.45 -4.82
CA LEU A 122 11.68 -15.19 -4.14
C LEU A 122 10.72 -14.95 -2.97
N TYR A 123 9.41 -15.16 -3.17
CA TYR A 123 8.40 -15.01 -2.12
C TYR A 123 8.64 -15.97 -0.95
N GLU A 124 8.88 -17.26 -1.23
CA GLU A 124 9.15 -18.30 -0.22
C GLU A 124 10.41 -18.01 0.61
N TYR A 125 11.41 -17.34 0.03
CA TYR A 125 12.63 -16.94 0.74
C TYR A 125 12.43 -15.67 1.59
N TYR A 126 11.85 -14.61 1.03
CA TYR A 126 11.82 -13.29 1.67
C TYR A 126 10.61 -13.02 2.58
N HIS A 127 9.43 -13.55 2.27
CA HIS A 127 8.24 -13.30 3.08
C HIS A 127 8.39 -13.79 4.55
N PRO A 128 9.04 -14.94 4.85
CA PRO A 128 9.35 -15.33 6.22
C PRO A 128 10.28 -14.33 6.96
N LEU A 129 11.14 -13.61 6.22
CA LEU A 129 12.07 -12.61 6.77
C LEU A 129 11.35 -11.26 7.02
N GLU A 130 10.45 -10.88 6.13
CA GLU A 130 9.53 -9.74 6.27
C GLU A 130 8.72 -9.85 7.58
N ILE A 131 8.07 -10.99 7.82
CA ILE A 131 7.20 -11.18 9.00
C ILE A 131 7.97 -11.56 10.27
N SER A 132 9.28 -11.83 10.20
CA SER A 132 10.05 -12.31 11.35
C SER A 132 10.10 -11.27 12.49
N PRO A 133 9.73 -11.63 13.74
CA PRO A 133 9.81 -10.72 14.89
C PRO A 133 11.24 -10.59 15.45
N THR A 134 12.20 -11.41 15.00
CA THR A 134 13.56 -11.46 15.56
C THR A 134 14.59 -10.66 14.76
N ILE A 135 14.31 -10.35 13.49
CA ILE A 135 15.26 -9.61 12.62
C ILE A 135 15.16 -8.10 12.94
N PRO A 136 16.26 -7.44 13.35
CA PRO A 136 16.26 -6.00 13.64
C PRO A 136 15.79 -5.16 12.45
N ILE A 137 15.03 -4.10 12.71
CA ILE A 137 14.40 -3.30 11.64
C ILE A 137 15.39 -2.83 10.56
N LYS A 138 16.60 -2.36 10.95
CA LYS A 138 17.65 -1.89 10.02
C LYS A 138 18.26 -2.99 9.14
N GLU A 139 18.15 -4.25 9.55
CA GLU A 139 18.59 -5.42 8.77
C GLU A 139 17.45 -5.88 7.87
N LYS A 140 16.22 -5.95 8.42
CA LYS A 140 15.00 -6.24 7.66
C LYS A 140 14.79 -5.25 6.49
N THR A 141 15.02 -3.95 6.70
CA THR A 141 14.99 -2.94 5.63
C THR A 141 15.85 -3.37 4.43
N LYS A 142 17.11 -3.79 4.65
CA LYS A 142 18.01 -4.23 3.58
C LYS A 142 17.55 -5.49 2.86
N LEU A 143 16.97 -6.44 3.60
CA LEU A 143 16.40 -7.66 3.01
C LEU A 143 15.18 -7.34 2.13
N MET A 144 14.39 -6.32 2.49
CA MET A 144 13.28 -5.85 1.66
C MET A 144 13.76 -5.02 0.45
N GLU A 145 14.81 -4.20 0.60
CA GLU A 145 15.48 -3.54 -0.53
C GLU A 145 15.95 -4.60 -1.56
N GLU A 146 16.65 -5.64 -1.12
CA GLU A 146 17.13 -6.73 -1.98
C GLU A 146 15.98 -7.54 -2.61
N TRP A 147 14.90 -7.81 -1.87
CA TRP A 147 13.73 -8.52 -2.40
C TRP A 147 13.02 -7.75 -3.50
N TRP A 148 12.77 -6.46 -3.29
CA TRP A 148 12.14 -5.61 -4.30
C TRP A 148 13.07 -5.42 -5.52
N GLU A 149 14.37 -5.22 -5.34
CA GLU A 149 15.34 -5.17 -6.45
C GLU A 149 15.33 -6.45 -7.29
N LYS A 150 15.33 -7.64 -6.66
CA LYS A 150 15.24 -8.93 -7.37
C LYS A 150 13.88 -9.11 -8.06
N THR A 151 12.80 -8.65 -7.45
CA THR A 151 11.44 -8.72 -8.03
C THR A 151 11.33 -7.80 -9.25
N HIS A 152 11.87 -6.58 -9.17
CA HIS A 152 11.96 -5.64 -10.29
C HIS A 152 12.83 -6.17 -11.44
N GLY A 153 14.00 -6.75 -11.12
CA GLY A 153 14.87 -7.40 -12.12
C GLY A 153 14.17 -8.57 -12.82
N LEU A 154 13.45 -9.41 -12.07
CA LEU A 154 12.69 -10.54 -12.60
C LEU A 154 11.51 -10.10 -13.49
N LEU A 155 10.87 -8.96 -13.20
CA LEU A 155 9.82 -8.39 -14.06
C LEU A 155 10.36 -7.95 -15.43
N ILE A 156 11.58 -7.41 -15.48
CA ILE A 156 12.30 -7.07 -16.71
C ILE A 156 12.73 -8.35 -17.45
N GLU A 157 13.32 -9.31 -16.74
CA GLU A 157 13.76 -10.61 -17.30
C GLU A 157 12.61 -11.38 -17.96
N GLY A 158 11.44 -11.40 -17.32
CA GLY A 158 10.23 -12.03 -17.84
C GLY A 158 9.54 -11.25 -18.97
N GLY A 159 10.04 -10.06 -19.32
CA GLY A 159 9.57 -9.30 -20.48
C GLY A 159 8.16 -8.70 -20.31
N LEU A 160 7.86 -8.11 -19.15
CA LEU A 160 6.54 -7.50 -18.90
C LEU A 160 6.17 -6.49 -20.00
N THR A 161 4.96 -6.58 -20.53
CA THR A 161 4.42 -5.57 -21.47
C THR A 161 3.26 -4.80 -20.88
N TYR A 162 3.02 -3.60 -21.42
CA TYR A 162 1.84 -2.79 -21.10
C TYR A 162 0.52 -3.57 -21.26
N ASP A 163 0.35 -4.34 -22.34
CA ASP A 163 -0.88 -5.13 -22.54
C ASP A 163 -1.01 -6.30 -21.57
N ALA A 164 0.10 -6.88 -21.10
CA ALA A 164 0.08 -7.86 -20.01
C ALA A 164 -0.39 -7.24 -18.68
N ILE A 165 -0.07 -5.97 -18.41
CA ILE A 165 -0.59 -5.22 -17.24
C ILE A 165 -2.11 -5.01 -17.39
N LYS A 166 -2.58 -4.49 -18.52
CA LYS A 166 -4.03 -4.32 -18.80
C LYS A 166 -4.78 -5.62 -18.53
N LYS A 167 -4.31 -6.71 -19.15
CA LYS A 167 -4.93 -8.03 -19.07
C LYS A 167 -4.96 -8.51 -17.61
N SER A 168 -3.81 -8.47 -16.92
CA SER A 168 -3.69 -8.85 -15.52
C SER A 168 -4.71 -8.11 -14.65
N VAL A 169 -4.81 -6.79 -14.76
CA VAL A 169 -5.79 -6.00 -13.97
C VAL A 169 -7.24 -6.31 -14.34
N SER A 170 -7.53 -6.61 -15.62
CA SER A 170 -8.88 -6.96 -16.05
C SER A 170 -9.35 -8.31 -15.50
N GLU A 171 -8.44 -9.28 -15.41
CA GLU A 171 -8.69 -10.64 -14.90
C GLU A 171 -8.48 -10.76 -13.37
N ALA A 172 -7.88 -9.74 -12.73
CA ALA A 172 -7.54 -9.76 -11.31
C ALA A 172 -8.76 -9.70 -10.38
N THR A 173 -8.67 -10.48 -9.31
CA THR A 173 -9.55 -10.40 -8.13
C THR A 173 -9.09 -9.21 -7.26
N ILE A 174 -9.38 -8.00 -7.73
CA ILE A 174 -9.06 -6.72 -7.07
C ILE A 174 -10.23 -5.76 -7.21
N THR A 175 -10.61 -5.12 -6.10
CA THR A 175 -11.65 -4.08 -6.06
C THR A 175 -11.38 -3.09 -4.93
N PHE A 176 -11.91 -1.88 -5.06
CA PHE A 176 -11.84 -0.86 -4.03
C PHE A 176 -12.75 -1.19 -2.83
N ARG A 177 -12.46 -0.63 -1.66
CA ARG A 177 -13.40 -0.63 -0.53
C ARG A 177 -14.68 0.13 -0.91
N ASP A 178 -15.79 -0.35 -0.38
CA ASP A 178 -17.06 0.38 -0.36
C ASP A 178 -16.87 1.73 0.37
N GLY A 179 -17.30 2.85 -0.22
CA GLY A 179 -17.02 4.21 0.26
C GLY A 179 -15.79 4.91 -0.34
N VAL A 180 -14.97 4.28 -1.19
CA VAL A 180 -13.76 4.91 -1.76
C VAL A 180 -14.07 5.90 -2.88
N VAL A 181 -15.06 5.62 -3.72
CA VAL A 181 -15.47 6.56 -4.78
C VAL A 181 -16.03 7.83 -4.12
N GLU A 182 -16.90 7.62 -3.13
CA GLU A 182 -17.53 8.67 -2.34
C GLU A 182 -16.49 9.50 -1.56
N LEU A 183 -15.43 8.87 -1.03
CA LEU A 183 -14.29 9.56 -0.42
C LEU A 183 -13.55 10.44 -1.44
N PHE A 184 -13.24 9.92 -2.63
CA PHE A 184 -12.54 10.68 -3.66
C PHE A 184 -13.37 11.82 -4.24
N GLU A 185 -14.68 11.64 -4.41
CA GLU A 185 -15.61 12.68 -4.85
C GLU A 185 -15.73 13.81 -3.82
N LEU A 186 -15.91 13.49 -2.54
CA LEU A 186 -15.92 14.45 -1.44
C LEU A 186 -14.60 15.25 -1.36
N LEU A 187 -13.46 14.57 -1.48
CA LEU A 187 -12.14 15.22 -1.43
C LEU A 187 -11.88 16.07 -2.69
N GLU A 188 -12.41 15.71 -3.86
CA GLU A 188 -12.30 16.53 -5.08
C GLU A 188 -13.18 17.79 -4.99
N GLU A 189 -14.41 17.69 -4.48
CA GLU A 189 -15.30 18.84 -4.25
C GLU A 189 -14.71 19.83 -3.23
N LEU A 190 -14.13 19.32 -2.14
CA LEU A 190 -13.46 20.13 -1.11
C LEU A 190 -12.10 20.71 -1.59
N GLY A 191 -11.53 20.21 -2.69
CA GLY A 191 -10.20 20.61 -3.16
C GLY A 191 -9.04 20.08 -2.29
N VAL A 192 -9.27 18.95 -1.61
CA VAL A 192 -8.27 18.27 -0.78
C VAL A 192 -7.45 17.31 -1.66
N PRO A 193 -6.11 17.44 -1.71
CA PRO A 193 -5.24 16.53 -2.44
C PRO A 193 -5.17 15.16 -1.77
N VAL A 194 -5.10 14.12 -2.59
CA VAL A 194 -4.85 12.74 -2.17
C VAL A 194 -3.50 12.30 -2.70
N LEU A 195 -2.65 11.78 -1.83
CA LEU A 195 -1.41 11.11 -2.19
C LEU A 195 -1.56 9.61 -1.92
N VAL A 196 -1.67 8.80 -2.98
CA VAL A 196 -1.56 7.35 -2.90
C VAL A 196 -0.08 7.00 -2.82
N PHE A 197 0.43 6.63 -1.63
CA PHE A 197 1.84 6.29 -1.42
C PHE A 197 1.98 4.79 -1.11
N SER A 198 2.44 4.02 -2.10
CA SER A 198 2.44 2.56 -2.00
C SER A 198 3.76 1.91 -2.42
N ALA A 199 4.13 0.84 -1.72
CA ALA A 199 5.22 -0.08 -2.07
C ALA A 199 4.90 -0.99 -3.27
N GLY A 200 3.71 -0.82 -3.86
CA GLY A 200 3.27 -1.44 -5.09
C GLY A 200 3.99 -0.96 -6.36
N LEU A 201 3.27 -1.05 -7.48
CA LEU A 201 3.76 -0.70 -8.82
C LEU A 201 2.85 0.38 -9.43
N ALA A 202 3.38 1.58 -9.69
CA ALA A 202 2.60 2.76 -10.02
C ALA A 202 1.70 2.55 -11.25
N ASP A 203 2.24 1.96 -12.30
CA ASP A 203 1.57 1.72 -13.58
C ASP A 203 0.43 0.69 -13.49
N ILE A 204 0.50 -0.20 -12.48
CA ILE A 204 -0.59 -1.13 -12.13
C ILE A 204 -1.66 -0.41 -11.33
N ILE A 205 -1.27 0.37 -10.32
CA ILE A 205 -2.18 1.18 -9.51
C ILE A 205 -3.02 2.07 -10.44
N GLU A 206 -2.38 2.79 -11.36
CA GLU A 206 -3.08 3.62 -12.36
C GLU A 206 -4.01 2.81 -13.28
N GLU A 207 -3.66 1.58 -13.66
CA GLU A 207 -4.57 0.70 -14.42
C GLU A 207 -5.75 0.19 -13.58
N VAL A 208 -5.58 -0.07 -12.29
CA VAL A 208 -6.68 -0.43 -11.39
C VAL A 208 -7.62 0.76 -11.18
N PHE A 209 -7.09 1.97 -11.00
CA PHE A 209 -7.88 3.21 -11.00
C PHE A 209 -8.69 3.35 -12.31
N ARG A 210 -8.00 3.25 -13.46
CA ARG A 210 -8.60 3.38 -14.81
C ARG A 210 -9.68 2.34 -15.10
N GLN A 211 -9.46 1.08 -14.73
CA GLN A 211 -10.40 -0.01 -15.01
C GLN A 211 -11.54 -0.15 -13.99
N LYS A 212 -11.34 0.22 -12.72
CA LYS A 212 -12.29 -0.12 -11.63
C LYS A 212 -12.98 1.09 -10.98
N LEU A 213 -12.54 2.34 -11.21
CA LEU A 213 -13.27 3.55 -10.77
C LEU A 213 -14.15 4.17 -11.84
N HIS A 214 -13.86 3.91 -13.12
CA HIS A 214 -14.58 4.46 -14.29
C HIS A 214 -14.63 6.01 -14.41
N ARG A 215 -13.94 6.72 -13.51
CA ARG A 215 -13.79 8.18 -13.44
C ARG A 215 -12.32 8.52 -13.12
N SER A 216 -11.78 9.58 -13.73
CA SER A 216 -10.51 10.17 -13.31
C SER A 216 -10.74 11.33 -12.33
N PHE A 217 -9.80 11.49 -11.39
CA PHE A 217 -9.85 12.45 -10.28
C PHE A 217 -8.59 13.32 -10.30
N LYS A 218 -8.77 14.64 -10.30
CA LYS A 218 -7.69 15.62 -10.53
C LYS A 218 -6.86 15.91 -9.28
N ASN A 219 -7.43 15.64 -8.11
CA ASN A 219 -6.80 15.83 -6.81
C ASN A 219 -5.90 14.64 -6.39
N ILE A 220 -5.93 13.51 -7.11
CA ILE A 220 -5.19 12.30 -6.75
C ILE A 220 -3.85 12.21 -7.48
N LYS A 221 -2.79 11.93 -6.71
CA LYS A 221 -1.45 11.59 -7.22
C LYS A 221 -1.01 10.22 -6.70
N VAL A 222 -0.19 9.53 -7.47
CA VAL A 222 0.45 8.26 -7.09
C VAL A 222 1.95 8.49 -6.90
N SER A 223 2.45 8.01 -5.76
CA SER A 223 3.87 7.85 -5.44
C SER A 223 4.13 6.37 -5.17
N SER A 224 4.81 5.72 -6.10
CA SER A 224 5.04 4.26 -6.08
C SER A 224 6.12 3.89 -7.10
N ASN A 225 6.52 2.61 -7.14
CA ASN A 225 7.57 2.14 -8.05
C ASN A 225 7.09 2.21 -9.50
N ARG A 226 7.58 3.20 -10.25
CA ARG A 226 7.17 3.43 -11.64
C ARG A 226 8.07 2.70 -12.64
N MET A 227 7.45 2.07 -13.62
CA MET A 227 8.07 1.36 -14.71
C MET A 227 8.57 2.31 -15.80
N VAL A 228 9.53 1.84 -16.61
CA VAL A 228 10.01 2.49 -17.83
C VAL A 228 9.90 1.47 -18.96
N PHE A 229 9.12 1.82 -19.99
CA PHE A 229 8.88 0.98 -21.16
C PHE A 229 9.64 1.50 -22.38
N ASP A 230 9.98 0.61 -23.31
CA ASP A 230 10.51 0.97 -24.63
C ASP A 230 9.38 1.36 -25.62
N GLU A 231 9.78 1.70 -26.85
CA GLU A 231 8.86 2.04 -27.96
C GLU A 231 7.90 0.91 -28.36
N LYS A 232 8.16 -0.34 -27.90
CA LYS A 232 7.32 -1.53 -28.15
C LYS A 232 6.40 -1.84 -26.98
N GLY A 233 6.46 -1.06 -25.90
CA GLY A 233 5.69 -1.28 -24.68
C GLY A 233 6.26 -2.39 -23.78
N CYS A 234 7.53 -2.77 -23.95
CA CYS A 234 8.25 -3.73 -23.11
C CYS A 234 8.95 -3.02 -21.95
N LEU A 235 8.85 -3.58 -20.74
CA LEU A 235 9.52 -3.07 -19.53
C LEU A 235 11.05 -3.23 -19.67
N VAL A 236 11.79 -2.12 -19.55
CA VAL A 236 13.25 -2.11 -19.65
C VAL A 236 13.96 -1.65 -18.37
N ALA A 237 13.29 -0.85 -17.52
CA ALA A 237 13.83 -0.38 -16.26
C ALA A 237 12.72 0.03 -15.28
N PHE A 238 13.13 0.34 -14.04
CA PHE A 238 12.32 1.09 -13.08
C PHE A 238 12.88 2.51 -12.92
N LYS A 239 12.00 3.48 -12.65
CA LYS A 239 12.39 4.87 -12.50
C LYS A 239 13.02 5.12 -11.13
N VAL A 240 14.36 5.07 -11.11
CA VAL A 240 15.18 5.64 -10.03
C VAL A 240 14.92 7.15 -9.92
N GLY A 241 14.72 7.64 -8.70
CA GLY A 241 14.49 9.06 -8.44
C GLY A 241 15.69 9.94 -8.83
N LEU A 242 15.44 11.02 -9.57
CA LEU A 242 16.47 11.98 -10.02
C LEU A 242 16.82 13.05 -8.96
N SER A 243 16.39 12.87 -7.70
CA SER A 243 16.78 13.73 -6.58
C SER A 243 18.15 13.34 -6.05
N LEU A 244 18.87 14.29 -5.45
CA LEU A 244 20.23 14.07 -4.92
C LEU A 244 20.27 13.22 -3.65
N SER A 245 19.12 12.86 -3.08
CA SER A 245 18.97 11.77 -2.12
C SER A 245 18.68 10.47 -2.87
N ASN A 246 19.64 9.54 -2.87
CA ASN A 246 19.60 8.19 -3.47
C ASN A 246 18.19 7.68 -3.80
N GLY A 247 17.85 7.60 -5.09
CA GLY A 247 16.54 7.14 -5.56
C GLY A 247 16.26 5.67 -5.24
N LYS A 248 15.82 5.39 -4.02
CA LYS A 248 15.53 4.04 -3.53
C LYS A 248 14.20 3.50 -4.03
N THR A 249 14.15 2.18 -4.23
CA THR A 249 12.94 1.41 -4.41
C THR A 249 12.03 1.52 -3.18
N ILE A 250 10.74 1.78 -3.38
CA ILE A 250 9.76 1.91 -2.29
C ILE A 250 9.29 0.50 -1.88
N HIS A 251 9.53 0.13 -0.63
CA HIS A 251 9.11 -1.13 -0.02
C HIS A 251 8.43 -0.87 1.33
N VAL A 252 7.87 -1.91 1.95
CA VAL A 252 6.99 -1.83 3.14
C VAL A 252 7.63 -1.23 4.41
N LEU A 253 8.94 -0.94 4.41
CA LEU A 253 9.71 -0.40 5.55
C LEU A 253 10.53 0.86 5.20
N ASN A 254 10.32 1.49 4.04
CA ASN A 254 10.95 2.78 3.69
C ASN A 254 9.97 3.79 3.08
N LYS A 255 8.67 3.66 3.37
CA LYS A 255 7.70 4.75 3.18
C LYS A 255 8.05 5.90 4.13
N ASN A 256 8.81 6.87 3.64
CA ASN A 256 9.45 7.91 4.44
C ASN A 256 9.39 9.29 3.73
N GLU A 257 10.34 10.19 4.02
CA GLU A 257 10.36 11.58 3.54
C GLU A 257 10.30 11.77 2.02
N HIS A 258 10.61 10.75 1.22
CA HIS A 258 10.59 10.83 -0.24
C HIS A 258 9.18 10.74 -0.86
N ALA A 259 8.13 10.55 -0.05
CA ALA A 259 6.72 10.43 -0.46
C ALA A 259 6.29 11.39 -1.57
N LEU A 260 6.66 12.66 -1.46
CA LEU A 260 6.19 13.76 -2.30
C LEU A 260 7.05 14.02 -3.52
N ASP A 261 8.32 13.62 -3.50
CA ASP A 261 9.27 13.89 -4.58
C ASP A 261 9.06 12.94 -5.78
N MET A 262 8.42 11.80 -5.53
CA MET A 262 8.01 10.81 -6.55
C MET A 262 6.53 10.95 -6.97
N ALA A 263 5.78 11.91 -6.41
CA ALA A 263 4.33 12.05 -6.63
C ALA A 263 3.97 12.58 -8.03
N ALA A 264 3.36 11.73 -8.86
CA ALA A 264 2.84 12.07 -10.19
C ALA A 264 1.30 12.04 -10.22
N PRO A 265 0.63 12.88 -11.03
CA PRO A 265 -0.81 12.72 -11.28
C PRO A 265 -1.13 11.35 -11.88
N ILE A 266 -2.35 10.86 -11.70
CA ILE A 266 -2.86 9.71 -12.48
C ILE A 266 -2.94 10.14 -13.95
N HIS A 267 -2.32 9.41 -14.86
CA HIS A 267 -2.30 9.77 -16.27
C HIS A 267 -3.44 9.07 -17.04
N ASP A 268 -4.22 9.79 -17.83
CA ASP A 268 -5.24 9.16 -18.70
C ASP A 268 -4.64 8.25 -19.79
N LYS A 269 -3.32 8.36 -20.06
CA LYS A 269 -2.56 7.58 -21.06
C LYS A 269 -1.19 7.17 -20.51
N PHE A 270 -0.70 6.00 -20.93
CA PHE A 270 0.63 5.50 -20.57
C PHE A 270 1.75 6.21 -21.34
N GLY A 271 2.98 6.13 -20.83
CA GLY A 271 4.18 6.60 -21.51
C GLY A 271 4.43 8.11 -21.46
N TYR A 272 3.78 8.86 -20.55
CA TYR A 272 4.02 10.29 -20.41
C TYR A 272 5.42 10.59 -19.85
N SER A 273 6.19 11.40 -20.57
CA SER A 273 7.44 11.99 -20.10
C SER A 273 7.17 13.02 -18.99
N ASN A 274 7.86 12.91 -17.85
CA ASN A 274 7.69 13.83 -16.72
C ASN A 274 7.99 15.30 -17.09
N GLY A 275 6.95 16.13 -17.07
CA GLY A 275 7.10 17.55 -16.76
C GLY A 275 7.37 17.77 -15.26
N TYR A 276 7.90 18.94 -14.93
CA TYR A 276 8.00 19.43 -13.55
C TYR A 276 6.60 19.56 -12.93
N ASN A 277 6.41 19.09 -11.70
CA ASN A 277 5.10 19.06 -11.02
C ASN A 277 4.98 20.19 -9.98
N PRO A 278 4.43 21.38 -10.32
CA PRO A 278 4.32 22.51 -9.40
C PRO A 278 3.43 22.21 -8.19
N ASP A 279 2.45 21.31 -8.34
CA ASP A 279 1.49 20.96 -7.29
C ASP A 279 2.14 20.16 -6.14
N SER A 280 3.42 19.78 -6.25
CA SER A 280 4.20 19.23 -5.14
C SER A 280 4.37 20.25 -4.01
N VAL A 281 4.50 21.54 -4.35
CA VAL A 281 4.57 22.65 -3.39
C VAL A 281 3.23 22.83 -2.67
N LEU A 282 2.10 22.71 -3.39
CA LEU A 282 0.74 22.80 -2.84
C LEU A 282 0.37 21.64 -1.89
N MET A 283 1.15 20.55 -1.92
CA MET A 283 1.09 19.46 -0.94
C MET A 283 2.02 19.72 0.25
N LYS A 284 3.24 20.23 0.03
CA LYS A 284 4.19 20.59 1.10
C LYS A 284 3.77 21.80 1.96
N GLN A 285 2.71 22.52 1.57
CA GLN A 285 2.07 23.60 2.34
C GLN A 285 0.90 23.14 3.24
N ARG A 286 0.65 21.82 3.37
CA ARG A 286 -0.50 21.28 4.09
C ARG A 286 -0.15 20.90 5.53
N THR A 287 -0.61 21.72 6.48
CA THR A 287 -0.32 21.56 7.92
C THR A 287 -1.18 20.51 8.63
N ASN A 288 -2.22 19.97 7.96
CA ASN A 288 -3.11 18.96 8.53
C ASN A 288 -3.06 17.67 7.69
N VAL A 289 -2.83 16.52 8.31
CA VAL A 289 -2.68 15.22 7.62
C VAL A 289 -3.73 14.21 8.09
N LEU A 290 -4.44 13.60 7.14
CA LEU A 290 -5.18 12.36 7.36
C LEU A 290 -4.41 11.21 6.70
N LEU A 291 -3.88 10.29 7.51
CA LEU A 291 -3.07 9.16 7.05
C LEU A 291 -3.89 7.87 7.12
N LEU A 292 -3.99 7.14 6.02
CA LEU A 292 -4.73 5.88 5.90
C LEU A 292 -3.75 4.75 5.55
N GLY A 293 -3.71 3.67 6.33
CA GLY A 293 -2.85 2.51 6.08
C GLY A 293 -3.45 1.20 6.56
N ASP A 294 -2.84 0.08 6.20
CA ASP A 294 -3.18 -1.26 6.72
C ASP A 294 -1.98 -1.98 7.34
N HIS A 295 -0.80 -1.34 7.33
CA HIS A 295 0.40 -1.80 8.01
C HIS A 295 1.02 -0.69 8.88
N VAL A 296 1.66 -1.05 10.01
CA VAL A 296 2.28 -0.06 10.93
C VAL A 296 3.40 0.74 10.25
N GLY A 297 4.04 0.18 9.21
CA GLY A 297 5.01 0.90 8.37
C GLY A 297 4.42 2.04 7.53
N ASP A 298 3.10 2.14 7.40
CA ASP A 298 2.43 3.24 6.68
C ASP A 298 2.48 4.56 7.46
N LEU A 299 2.75 4.53 8.78
CA LEU A 299 2.85 5.75 9.59
C LEU A 299 3.96 6.71 9.12
N GLY A 300 5.03 6.19 8.50
CA GLY A 300 6.11 7.00 7.93
C GLY A 300 5.74 7.74 6.63
N MET A 301 4.55 7.49 6.05
CA MET A 301 4.12 8.16 4.81
C MET A 301 4.00 9.68 4.93
N SER A 302 3.96 10.23 6.15
CA SER A 302 3.94 11.66 6.46
C SER A 302 5.30 12.28 6.77
N ASP A 303 6.39 11.51 6.90
CA ASP A 303 7.68 12.00 7.42
C ASP A 303 8.32 13.12 6.56
N GLY A 304 7.88 13.26 5.31
CA GLY A 304 8.30 14.31 4.36
C GLY A 304 7.50 15.61 4.43
N LEU A 305 6.56 15.74 5.37
CA LEU A 305 5.74 16.93 5.61
C LEU A 305 6.09 17.60 6.93
N SER A 306 6.04 18.94 6.93
CA SER A 306 5.91 19.70 8.16
C SER A 306 4.41 19.90 8.42
N TYR A 307 3.88 19.21 9.43
CA TYR A 307 2.47 19.27 9.81
C TYR A 307 2.30 19.62 11.30
N GLU A 308 1.17 20.26 11.61
CA GLU A 308 0.75 20.64 12.96
C GLU A 308 -0.15 19.57 13.58
N ASN A 309 -1.04 18.98 12.78
CA ASN A 309 -2.01 17.98 13.22
C ASN A 309 -2.00 16.76 12.29
N GLN A 310 -2.13 15.57 12.87
CA GLN A 310 -2.29 14.31 12.15
C GLN A 310 -3.38 13.46 12.80
N ILE A 311 -4.15 12.77 11.99
CA ILE A 311 -4.98 11.63 12.41
C ILE A 311 -4.54 10.42 11.59
N ALA A 312 -4.12 9.35 12.26
CA ALA A 312 -3.71 8.10 11.65
C ALA A 312 -4.82 7.03 11.76
N VAL A 313 -5.20 6.46 10.63
CA VAL A 313 -6.27 5.47 10.49
C VAL A 313 -5.69 4.14 9.99
N GLY A 314 -5.86 3.07 10.77
CA GLY A 314 -5.40 1.73 10.44
C GLY A 314 -6.55 0.78 10.06
N PHE A 315 -6.40 0.05 8.96
CA PHE A 315 -7.30 -1.02 8.55
C PHE A 315 -6.77 -2.38 9.02
N LEU A 316 -7.20 -2.87 10.19
CA LEU A 316 -6.83 -4.19 10.67
C LEU A 316 -7.65 -5.28 9.95
N ASN A 317 -7.16 -5.66 8.79
CA ASN A 317 -7.82 -6.55 7.84
C ASN A 317 -7.95 -8.02 8.27
N ASN A 318 -7.11 -8.47 9.20
CA ASN A 318 -7.17 -9.79 9.80
C ASN A 318 -6.94 -9.69 11.31
N TYR A 319 -7.94 -10.01 12.12
CA TYR A 319 -7.91 -9.80 13.56
C TYR A 319 -7.08 -10.88 14.28
N SER A 320 -6.16 -10.42 15.13
CA SER A 320 -5.58 -11.20 16.22
C SER A 320 -5.39 -10.27 17.42
N GLU A 321 -5.35 -10.80 18.65
CA GLU A 321 -5.20 -9.96 19.85
C GLU A 321 -3.86 -9.18 19.85
N MET A 322 -2.79 -9.80 19.33
CA MET A 322 -1.47 -9.17 19.22
C MET A 322 -1.45 -8.06 18.16
N SER A 323 -2.02 -8.30 16.97
CA SER A 323 -2.11 -7.26 15.93
C SER A 323 -3.09 -6.16 16.33
N PHE A 324 -4.21 -6.48 16.96
CA PHE A 324 -5.16 -5.50 17.48
C PHE A 324 -4.50 -4.55 18.48
N LYS A 325 -3.79 -5.07 19.49
CA LYS A 325 -3.05 -4.22 20.41
C LYS A 325 -2.00 -3.38 19.67
N SER A 326 -1.19 -4.00 18.81
CA SER A 326 -0.15 -3.28 18.07
C SER A 326 -0.69 -2.18 17.14
N TYR A 327 -1.94 -2.26 16.68
CA TYR A 327 -2.56 -1.24 15.84
C TYR A 327 -3.23 -0.18 16.71
N LEU A 328 -3.86 -0.56 17.83
CA LEU A 328 -4.46 0.38 18.78
C LEU A 328 -3.42 1.20 19.56
N ASP A 329 -2.22 0.67 19.78
CA ASP A 329 -1.08 1.43 20.30
C ASP A 329 -0.57 2.45 19.26
N ALA A 330 -0.68 2.15 17.95
CA ALA A 330 -0.01 2.87 16.86
C ALA A 330 -0.86 3.91 16.12
N PHE A 331 -2.11 3.59 15.76
CA PHE A 331 -3.05 4.46 15.05
C PHE A 331 -4.02 5.14 16.03
N ASP A 332 -4.66 6.25 15.61
CA ASP A 332 -5.70 6.91 16.39
C ASP A 332 -7.06 6.21 16.27
N VAL A 333 -7.37 5.72 15.07
CA VAL A 333 -8.60 4.99 14.74
C VAL A 333 -8.22 3.69 14.04
N VAL A 334 -8.80 2.57 14.48
CA VAL A 334 -8.59 1.25 13.88
C VAL A 334 -9.93 0.69 13.39
N TYR A 335 -10.05 0.50 12.08
CA TYR A 335 -11.17 -0.20 11.44
C TYR A 335 -10.85 -1.70 11.35
N LEU A 336 -11.75 -2.56 11.83
CA LEU A 336 -11.52 -3.99 12.00
C LEU A 336 -12.19 -4.83 10.90
N ASN A 337 -11.57 -5.96 10.56
CA ASN A 337 -12.15 -7.02 9.71
C ASN A 337 -12.57 -6.55 8.30
N ASP A 338 -11.67 -5.83 7.62
CA ASP A 338 -11.84 -5.40 6.21
C ASP A 338 -13.07 -4.48 5.98
N ALA A 339 -13.36 -3.62 6.96
CA ALA A 339 -14.47 -2.68 6.93
C ALA A 339 -14.45 -1.68 5.75
N SER A 340 -15.62 -1.10 5.46
CA SER A 340 -15.81 -0.07 4.43
C SER A 340 -15.07 1.23 4.75
N MET A 341 -14.70 1.97 3.71
CA MET A 341 -14.14 3.33 3.80
C MET A 341 -15.14 4.39 4.30
N ARG A 342 -16.44 4.05 4.43
CA ARG A 342 -17.51 4.95 4.91
C ARG A 342 -17.17 5.71 6.20
N GLY A 343 -16.54 5.05 7.18
CA GLY A 343 -16.12 5.72 8.42
C GLY A 343 -15.07 6.81 8.21
N VAL A 344 -14.25 6.69 7.16
CA VAL A 344 -13.30 7.73 6.75
C VAL A 344 -14.01 8.87 5.98
N VAL A 345 -15.06 8.56 5.21
CA VAL A 345 -15.94 9.59 4.61
C VAL A 345 -16.63 10.41 5.69
N GLU A 346 -17.15 9.76 6.74
CA GLU A 346 -17.71 10.41 7.92
C GLU A 346 -16.67 11.25 8.67
N LEU A 347 -15.44 10.74 8.84
CA LEU A 347 -14.33 11.49 9.46
C LEU A 347 -13.95 12.73 8.64
N VAL A 348 -13.77 12.63 7.32
CA VAL A 348 -13.49 13.77 6.45
C VAL A 348 -14.63 14.80 6.50
N SER A 349 -15.88 14.32 6.51
CA SER A 349 -17.05 15.19 6.65
C SER A 349 -17.05 15.95 7.98
N GLN A 350 -16.62 15.32 9.09
CA GLN A 350 -16.45 15.98 10.39
C GLN A 350 -15.27 16.98 10.40
N LEU A 351 -14.17 16.67 9.71
CA LEU A 351 -12.96 17.51 9.66
C LEU A 351 -13.12 18.77 8.79
N CYS A 352 -14.05 18.76 7.84
CA CYS A 352 -14.33 19.88 6.92
C CYS A 352 -15.74 20.48 7.09
N ALA A 353 -16.47 20.09 8.13
CA ALA A 353 -17.76 20.68 8.50
C ALA A 353 -17.58 22.15 8.90
N GLU A 354 -18.53 23.00 8.49
CA GLU A 354 -18.58 24.38 8.96
C GLU A 354 -18.93 24.44 10.45
N ASN A 355 -18.13 25.18 11.22
CA ASN A 355 -18.45 25.50 12.62
C ASN A 355 -19.73 26.35 12.65
N GLN A 356 -20.75 25.85 13.36
CA GLN A 356 -22.04 26.52 13.57
C GLN A 356 -21.96 27.63 14.63
#